data_AF-A0A9D8WCK5-F1
#
_entry.id   AF-A0A9D8WCK5-F1
#
_cell.length_a   1.000
_cell.length_b   1.000
_cell.length_c   1.000
_cell.angle_alpha   90.00
_cell.angle_beta   90.00
_cell.angle_gamma   90.00
#
_symmetry.space_group_name_H-M   'P 1'
#
loop_
_entity.id
_entity.type
_entity.pdbx_description
1 polymer ?
#
loop_
_entity_poly.entity_id
_entity_poly.type
_entity_poly.pdbx_seq_one_letter_code
_entity_poly.pdbx_strand_id
1 'polypeptide(L)'
;MIIITVMIITDKWGKMSETLSRLFMMGLLVLHVALLVWALMGLAEWIFGAVPWPAVANPLFPRPMLLAHWLSVVLTASVFLAGYAFRWPGTPLAVAVGYAAMATVCLIETTQYLVHDGRWLSMGLEYAAYLGIGFYLFRSAHAQAVFGGTGGPAGSPL
;
A
#
# COMPACT_ATOMS: atom_id res chain seq x y z
N MET A 1 -0.79 25.43 38.25
CA MET A 1 -1.71 24.31 37.93
C MET A 1 -1.98 24.16 36.42
N ILE A 2 -2.20 25.25 35.68
CA ILE A 2 -2.46 25.23 34.23
C ILE A 2 -1.30 24.65 33.41
N ILE A 3 -0.05 25.04 33.69
CA ILE A 3 1.15 24.57 32.96
C ILE A 3 1.35 23.06 33.07
N ILE A 4 1.17 22.50 34.27
CA ILE A 4 1.27 21.05 34.53
C ILE A 4 0.17 20.30 33.76
N THR A 5 -1.04 20.85 33.71
CA THR A 5 -2.17 20.26 32.98
C THR A 5 -1.90 20.26 31.47
N VAL A 6 -1.38 21.36 30.91
CA VAL A 6 -1.00 21.46 29.50
C VAL A 6 0.11 20.46 29.16
N MET A 7 1.16 20.35 29.99
CA MET A 7 2.24 19.38 29.79
C MET A 7 1.74 17.92 29.78
N ILE A 8 0.87 17.54 30.71
CA ILE A 8 0.31 16.18 30.79
C ILE A 8 -0.53 15.87 29.56
N ILE A 9 -1.32 16.85 29.08
CA ILE A 9 -2.11 16.70 27.86
C ILE A 9 -1.16 16.53 26.66
N THR A 10 -0.18 17.40 26.47
CA THR A 10 0.75 17.31 25.32
C THR A 10 1.54 16.00 25.31
N ASP A 11 1.98 15.50 26.46
CA ASP A 11 2.69 14.21 26.57
C ASP A 11 1.78 13.03 26.20
N LYS A 12 0.54 13.01 26.70
CA LYS A 12 -0.44 11.97 26.34
C LYS A 12 -0.78 11.99 24.85
N TRP A 13 -0.95 13.18 24.27
CA TRP A 13 -1.21 13.34 22.83
C TRP A 13 -0.03 12.87 21.97
N GLY A 14 1.21 13.17 22.39
CA GLY A 14 2.42 12.68 21.72
C GLY A 14 2.54 11.16 21.74
N LYS A 15 2.34 10.53 22.89
CA LYS A 15 2.39 9.05 23.02
C LYS A 15 1.31 8.35 22.18
N MET A 16 0.12 8.94 22.13
CA MET A 16 -1.00 8.39 21.34
C MET A 16 -0.71 8.45 19.83
N SER A 17 -0.16 9.57 19.33
CA SER A 17 0.15 9.73 17.90
C SER A 17 1.29 8.81 17.44
N GLU A 18 2.29 8.58 18.29
CA GLU A 18 3.36 7.62 18.04
C GLU A 18 2.81 6.18 17.96
N THR A 19 1.98 5.80 18.94
CA THR A 19 1.36 4.47 18.98
C THR A 19 0.52 4.23 17.72
N LEU A 20 -0.30 5.21 17.33
CA LEU A 20 -1.12 5.12 16.13
C LEU A 20 -0.27 4.97 14.86
N SER A 21 0.83 5.72 14.75
CA SER A 21 1.73 5.63 13.60
C SER A 21 2.41 4.26 13.50
N ARG A 22 2.84 3.69 14.63
CA ARG A 22 3.40 2.34 14.69
C ARG A 22 2.37 1.27 14.30
N LEU A 23 1.15 1.38 14.83
CA LEU A 23 0.05 0.48 14.48
C LEU A 23 -0.31 0.58 13.00
N PHE A 24 -0.35 1.79 12.44
CA PHE A 24 -0.61 1.99 11.02
C PHE A 24 0.49 1.36 10.16
N MET A 25 1.76 1.58 10.49
CA MET A 25 2.88 0.94 9.80
C MET A 25 2.83 -0.60 9.89
N MET A 26 2.54 -1.15 11.07
CA MET A 26 2.36 -2.58 11.26
C MET A 26 1.19 -3.12 10.44
N GLY A 27 0.07 -2.39 10.40
CA GLY A 27 -1.07 -2.70 9.54
C GLY A 27 -0.69 -2.73 8.06
N LEU A 28 0.12 -1.77 7.59
CA LEU A 28 0.63 -1.76 6.22
C LEU A 28 1.51 -2.97 5.92
N LEU A 29 2.37 -3.39 6.84
CA LEU A 29 3.17 -4.61 6.67
C LEU A 29 2.30 -5.84 6.49
N VAL A 30 1.34 -6.05 7.40
CA VAL A 30 0.42 -7.18 7.33
C VAL A 30 -0.38 -7.15 6.03
N LEU A 31 -0.86 -5.97 5.63
CA LEU A 31 -1.58 -5.77 4.37
C LEU A 31 -0.72 -6.17 3.16
N HIS A 32 0.52 -5.69 3.06
CA HIS A 32 1.37 -6.01 1.90
C HIS A 32 1.81 -7.48 1.88
N VAL A 33 2.02 -8.12 3.03
CA VAL A 33 2.24 -9.57 3.08
C VAL A 33 1.01 -10.32 2.57
N ALA A 34 -0.19 -9.96 3.03
CA ALA A 34 -1.43 -10.59 2.58
C ALA A 34 -1.66 -10.39 1.08
N LEU A 35 -1.44 -9.17 0.57
CA LEU A 35 -1.52 -8.85 -0.86
C LEU A 35 -0.50 -9.62 -1.69
N LEU A 36 0.74 -9.76 -1.22
CA LEU A 36 1.76 -10.53 -1.91
C LEU A 36 1.36 -12.01 -2.01
N VAL A 37 0.93 -12.62 -0.89
CA VAL A 37 0.48 -14.01 -0.88
C VAL A 37 -0.70 -14.20 -1.84
N TRP A 38 -1.71 -13.32 -1.76
CA TRP A 38 -2.88 -13.36 -2.62
C TRP A 38 -2.51 -13.23 -4.11
N ALA A 39 -1.62 -12.29 -4.45
CA ALA A 39 -1.21 -12.07 -5.83
C ALA A 39 -0.33 -13.21 -6.37
N LEU A 40 0.49 -13.83 -5.53
CA LEU A 40 1.24 -15.04 -5.90
C LEU A 40 0.32 -16.23 -6.15
N MET A 41 -0.75 -16.39 -5.37
CA MET A 41 -1.79 -17.40 -5.64
C MET A 41 -2.46 -17.16 -7.00
N GLY A 42 -2.83 -15.91 -7.31
CA GLY A 42 -3.41 -15.54 -8.59
C GLY A 42 -2.46 -15.72 -9.78
N LEU A 43 -1.17 -15.43 -9.58
CA LEU A 43 -0.14 -15.69 -10.59
C LEU A 43 0.07 -17.19 -10.81
N ALA A 44 0.02 -18.01 -9.75
CA ALA A 44 0.08 -19.45 -9.86
C ALA A 44 -1.13 -20.04 -10.62
N GLU A 45 -2.35 -19.53 -10.38
CA GLU A 45 -3.53 -19.85 -11.20
C GLU A 45 -3.28 -19.53 -12.68
N TRP A 46 -2.71 -18.37 -12.96
CA TRP A 46 -2.40 -17.95 -14.33
C TRP A 46 -1.37 -18.86 -15.01
N ILE A 47 -0.33 -19.32 -14.29
CA ILE A 47 0.74 -20.17 -14.84
C ILE A 47 0.28 -21.62 -15.00
N PHE A 48 -0.30 -22.22 -13.96
CA PHE A 48 -0.56 -23.66 -13.89
C PHE A 48 -1.97 -24.06 -14.30
N GLY A 49 -2.93 -23.13 -14.27
CA GLY A 49 -4.34 -23.38 -14.60
C GLY A 49 -5.11 -24.17 -13.53
N ALA A 50 -4.57 -25.30 -13.06
CA ALA A 50 -5.15 -26.10 -11.99
C ALA A 50 -4.36 -25.92 -10.68
N VAL A 51 -5.03 -25.43 -9.64
CA VAL A 51 -4.46 -25.17 -8.30
C VAL A 51 -5.35 -25.80 -7.22
N PRO A 52 -4.79 -26.11 -6.03
CA PRO A 52 -5.53 -26.81 -4.97
C PRO A 52 -6.42 -25.90 -4.10
N TRP A 53 -6.51 -24.60 -4.40
CA TRP A 53 -7.34 -23.63 -3.67
C TRP A 53 -8.50 -23.10 -4.54
N PRO A 54 -9.53 -22.48 -3.92
CA PRO A 54 -10.60 -21.82 -4.66
C PRO A 54 -10.05 -20.69 -5.54
N ALA A 55 -10.62 -20.55 -6.74
CA ALA A 55 -10.19 -19.54 -7.70
C ALA A 55 -10.20 -18.13 -7.09
N VAL A 56 -9.04 -17.45 -7.11
CA VAL A 56 -8.92 -16.05 -6.71
C VAL A 56 -9.01 -15.10 -7.90
N ALA A 57 -8.73 -15.59 -9.12
CA ALA A 57 -8.88 -14.81 -10.34
C ALA A 57 -10.35 -14.56 -10.71
N ASN A 58 -10.64 -13.33 -11.13
CA ASN A 58 -11.94 -12.98 -11.65
C ASN A 58 -12.14 -13.61 -13.04
N PRO A 59 -13.18 -14.44 -13.25
CA PRO A 59 -13.41 -15.12 -14.53
C PRO A 59 -13.75 -14.16 -15.68
N LEU A 60 -14.13 -12.91 -15.40
CA LEU A 60 -14.43 -11.90 -16.41
C LEU A 60 -13.16 -11.29 -17.04
N PHE A 61 -12.00 -11.44 -16.39
CA PHE A 61 -10.78 -10.78 -16.83
C PHE A 61 -10.01 -11.68 -17.81
N PRO A 62 -9.67 -11.18 -19.02
CA PRO A 62 -8.87 -11.96 -19.95
C PRO A 62 -7.45 -12.14 -19.42
N ARG A 63 -6.76 -13.19 -19.88
CA ARG A 63 -5.42 -13.56 -19.37
C ARG A 63 -4.40 -12.41 -19.32
N PRO A 64 -4.29 -11.51 -20.32
CA PRO A 64 -3.35 -10.39 -20.24
C PRO A 64 -3.70 -9.40 -19.12
N MET A 65 -4.99 -9.19 -18.86
CA MET A 65 -5.45 -8.33 -17.76
C MET A 65 -5.06 -8.93 -16.41
N LEU A 66 -5.34 -10.22 -16.21
CA LEU A 66 -4.95 -10.93 -15.00
C LEU A 66 -3.43 -10.86 -14.76
N LEU A 67 -2.62 -11.03 -15.81
CA LEU A 67 -1.18 -10.91 -15.70
C LEU A 67 -0.75 -9.50 -15.23
N ALA A 68 -1.32 -8.45 -15.84
CA ALA A 68 -1.03 -7.08 -15.46
C ALA A 68 -1.43 -6.80 -14.00
N HIS A 69 -2.62 -7.26 -13.60
CA HIS A 69 -3.10 -7.19 -12.22
C HIS A 69 -2.13 -7.85 -11.25
N TRP A 70 -1.86 -9.14 -11.42
CA TRP A 70 -1.02 -9.89 -10.49
C TRP A 70 0.40 -9.35 -10.42
N LEU A 71 1.03 -9.01 -11.56
CA LEU A 71 2.37 -8.44 -11.56
C LEU A 71 2.41 -7.07 -10.86
N SER A 72 1.42 -6.20 -11.09
CA SER A 72 1.39 -4.89 -10.44
C SER A 72 1.34 -5.02 -8.91
N VAL A 73 0.54 -5.96 -8.38
CA VAL A 73 0.44 -6.21 -6.94
C VAL A 73 1.70 -6.87 -6.40
N VAL A 74 2.21 -7.93 -7.05
CA VAL A 74 3.45 -8.63 -6.64
C VAL A 74 4.62 -7.65 -6.56
N LEU A 75 4.84 -6.85 -7.60
CA LEU A 75 5.95 -5.90 -7.64
C LEU A 75 5.80 -4.84 -6.55
N THR A 76 4.62 -4.23 -6.41
CA THR A 76 4.39 -3.17 -5.43
C THR A 76 4.54 -3.69 -4.00
N ALA A 77 3.96 -4.85 -3.69
CA ALA A 77 4.07 -5.48 -2.38
C ALA A 77 5.51 -5.91 -2.07
N SER A 78 6.22 -6.49 -3.04
CA SER A 78 7.62 -6.88 -2.87
C SER A 78 8.51 -5.66 -2.62
N VAL A 79 8.30 -4.56 -3.37
CA VAL A 79 9.02 -3.30 -3.17
C VAL A 79 8.77 -2.73 -1.77
N PHE A 80 7.52 -2.71 -1.30
CA PHE A 80 7.21 -2.24 0.05
C PHE A 80 7.91 -3.08 1.12
N LEU A 81 7.81 -4.41 1.04
CA LEU A 81 8.36 -5.32 2.04
C LEU A 81 9.89 -5.34 2.04
N ALA A 82 10.52 -5.40 0.86
CA ALA A 82 11.97 -5.27 0.73
C ALA A 82 12.44 -3.90 1.22
N GLY A 83 11.73 -2.85 0.83
CA GLY A 83 11.99 -1.49 1.26
C GLY A 83 11.95 -1.34 2.78
N TYR A 84 11.01 -2.00 3.44
CA TYR A 84 10.90 -2.02 4.89
C TYR A 84 12.04 -2.81 5.54
N ALA A 85 12.33 -4.01 5.03
CA ALA A 85 13.38 -4.88 5.55
C ALA A 85 14.78 -4.24 5.44
N PHE A 86 15.05 -3.58 4.31
CA PHE A 86 16.34 -2.95 4.02
C PHE A 86 16.39 -1.45 4.36
N ARG A 87 15.29 -0.89 4.88
CA ARG A 87 15.16 0.55 5.20
C ARG A 87 15.53 1.44 4.00
N TRP A 88 15.01 1.11 2.82
CA TRP A 88 15.38 1.76 1.57
C TRP A 88 14.66 3.12 1.41
N PRO A 89 15.39 4.25 1.27
CA PRO A 89 14.77 5.58 1.19
C PRO A 89 13.95 5.82 -0.09
N GLY A 90 14.19 5.03 -1.14
CA GLY A 90 13.39 5.08 -2.37
C GLY A 90 12.00 4.45 -2.24
N THR A 91 11.71 3.73 -1.15
CA THR A 91 10.48 2.95 -0.99
C THR A 91 9.20 3.77 -1.16
N PRO A 92 9.04 4.97 -0.55
CA PRO A 92 7.81 5.75 -0.71
C PRO A 92 7.51 6.10 -2.18
N LEU A 93 8.55 6.48 -2.94
CA LEU A 93 8.41 6.80 -4.35
C LEU A 93 8.11 5.55 -5.19
N ALA A 94 8.85 4.47 -4.97
CA ALA A 94 8.66 3.23 -5.72
C ALA A 94 7.27 2.61 -5.47
N VAL A 95 6.78 2.66 -4.23
CA VAL A 95 5.42 2.23 -3.87
C VAL A 95 4.36 3.13 -4.51
N ALA A 96 4.56 4.45 -4.54
CA ALA A 96 3.63 5.36 -5.20
C ALA A 96 3.51 5.11 -6.71
N VAL A 97 4.63 4.79 -7.38
CA VAL A 97 4.63 4.36 -8.79
C VAL A 97 3.87 3.03 -8.93
N GLY A 98 4.08 2.09 -8.01
CA GLY A 98 3.32 0.84 -7.95
C GLY A 98 1.81 1.06 -7.81
N TYR A 99 1.39 1.95 -6.91
CA TYR A 99 -0.02 2.32 -6.75
C TYR A 99 -0.59 3.01 -7.99
N ALA A 100 0.18 3.83 -8.71
CA ALA A 100 -0.27 4.39 -9.98
C ALA A 100 -0.50 3.30 -11.05
N ALA A 101 0.36 2.29 -11.09
CA ALA A 101 0.19 1.14 -11.98
C ALA A 101 -1.05 0.31 -11.60
N MET A 102 -1.22 -0.02 -10.31
CA MET A 102 -2.39 -0.72 -9.79
C MET A 102 -3.69 0.05 -10.07
N ALA A 103 -3.69 1.37 -9.83
CA ALA A 103 -4.82 2.24 -10.15
C ALA A 103 -5.16 2.19 -11.65
N THR A 104 -4.16 2.22 -12.52
CA THR A 104 -4.38 2.09 -13.97
C THR A 104 -5.02 0.76 -14.34
N VAL A 105 -4.54 -0.35 -13.77
CA VAL A 105 -5.16 -1.67 -13.96
C VAL A 105 -6.61 -1.66 -13.47
N CYS A 106 -6.85 -1.20 -12.25
CA CYS A 106 -8.19 -1.12 -11.65
C CYS A 106 -9.16 -0.26 -12.49
N LEU A 107 -8.70 0.84 -13.08
CA LEU A 107 -9.49 1.66 -13.99
C LEU A 107 -9.95 0.86 -15.20
N ILE A 108 -9.04 0.13 -15.83
CA ILE A 108 -9.35 -0.67 -17.02
C ILE A 108 -10.27 -1.84 -16.63
N GLU A 109 -10.03 -2.52 -15.51
CA GLU A 109 -10.89 -3.57 -14.96
C GLU A 109 -12.34 -3.08 -14.74
N THR A 110 -12.46 -1.94 -14.09
CA THR A 110 -13.75 -1.30 -13.75
C THR A 110 -14.50 -0.83 -14.98
N THR A 111 -13.81 -0.23 -15.96
CA THR A 111 -14.46 0.37 -17.13
C THR A 111 -14.76 -0.64 -18.22
N GLN A 112 -13.92 -1.66 -18.41
CA GLN A 112 -14.02 -2.57 -19.55
C GLN A 112 -14.65 -3.93 -19.21
N TYR A 113 -14.51 -4.42 -17.97
CA TYR A 113 -14.84 -5.81 -17.66
C TYR A 113 -15.89 -5.97 -16.55
N LEU A 114 -15.87 -5.13 -15.51
CA LEU A 114 -16.83 -5.24 -14.41
C LEU A 114 -18.19 -4.63 -14.80
N VAL A 115 -19.28 -5.40 -14.65
CA VAL A 115 -20.65 -4.98 -15.01
C VAL A 115 -21.59 -5.06 -13.80
N HIS A 116 -21.22 -4.42 -12.71
CA HIS A 116 -22.06 -4.31 -11.51
C HIS A 116 -22.03 -2.89 -10.91
N ASP A 117 -23.10 -2.51 -10.21
CA ASP A 117 -23.31 -1.12 -9.76
C ASP A 117 -22.26 -0.64 -8.74
N GLY A 118 -21.76 -1.54 -7.89
CA GLY A 118 -20.76 -1.23 -6.86
C GLY A 118 -19.34 -0.94 -7.38
N ARG A 119 -19.05 -1.16 -8.67
CA ARG A 119 -17.68 -1.11 -9.22
C ARG A 119 -16.99 0.24 -9.01
N TRP A 120 -17.74 1.33 -9.14
CA TRP A 120 -17.22 2.69 -8.99
C TRP A 120 -16.88 3.04 -7.55
N LEU A 121 -17.68 2.55 -6.60
CA LEU A 121 -17.43 2.74 -5.18
C LEU A 121 -16.17 1.98 -4.76
N SER A 122 -16.02 0.73 -5.19
CA SER A 122 -14.82 -0.07 -4.93
C SER A 122 -13.56 0.61 -5.47
N MET A 123 -13.58 1.05 -6.73
CA MET A 123 -12.46 1.79 -7.34
C MET A 123 -12.16 3.09 -6.57
N GLY A 124 -13.19 3.83 -6.17
CA GLY A 124 -13.02 5.07 -5.40
C GLY A 124 -12.37 4.83 -4.03
N LEU A 125 -12.79 3.79 -3.31
CA LEU A 125 -12.20 3.39 -2.03
C LEU A 125 -10.75 2.94 -2.18
N GLU A 126 -10.45 2.19 -3.23
CA GLU A 126 -9.09 1.75 -3.55
C GLU A 126 -8.16 2.94 -3.82
N TYR A 127 -8.61 3.92 -4.60
CA TYR A 127 -7.83 5.12 -4.90
C TYR A 127 -7.63 5.98 -3.65
N ALA A 128 -8.68 6.14 -2.83
CA ALA A 128 -8.58 6.84 -1.56
C ALA A 128 -7.56 6.17 -0.63
N ALA A 129 -7.52 4.83 -0.60
CA ALA A 129 -6.52 4.09 0.15
C ALA A 129 -5.11 4.35 -0.38
N TYR A 130 -4.88 4.28 -1.69
CA TYR A 130 -3.58 4.57 -2.30
C TYR A 130 -3.08 5.97 -2.00
N LEU A 131 -3.95 6.98 -2.12
CA LEU A 131 -3.61 8.37 -1.79
C LEU A 131 -3.34 8.55 -0.30
N GLY A 132 -4.16 7.95 0.57
CA GLY A 132 -3.99 8.01 2.02
C GLY A 132 -2.69 7.36 2.48
N ILE A 133 -2.37 6.17 1.96
CA ILE A 133 -1.12 5.46 2.26
C ILE A 133 0.08 6.24 1.69
N GLY A 134 0.01 6.69 0.44
CA GLY A 134 1.05 7.52 -0.17
C GLY A 134 1.33 8.77 0.64
N PHE A 135 0.28 9.51 1.02
CA PHE A 135 0.40 10.68 1.88
C PHE A 135 1.09 10.35 3.21
N TYR A 136 0.68 9.26 3.86
CA TYR A 136 1.33 8.79 5.09
C TYR A 136 2.83 8.49 4.87
N LEU A 137 3.18 7.73 3.83
CA LEU A 137 4.57 7.36 3.54
C LEU A 137 5.47 8.58 3.30
N PHE A 138 4.95 9.61 2.64
CA PHE A 138 5.70 10.83 2.34
C PHE A 138 5.70 11.87 3.46
N ARG A 139 4.68 11.92 4.32
CA ARG A 139 4.52 13.00 5.32
C ARG A 139 4.75 12.57 6.75
N SER A 140 4.60 11.28 7.06
CA SER A 140 4.80 10.79 8.42
C SER A 140 6.28 10.76 8.77
N ALA A 141 6.67 11.44 9.85
CA ALA A 141 8.01 11.35 10.41
C ALA A 141 8.37 9.91 10.78
N HIS A 142 7.39 9.12 11.24
CA HIS A 142 7.60 7.71 11.55
C HIS A 142 7.93 6.90 10.30
N ALA A 143 7.18 7.09 9.21
CA ALA A 143 7.43 6.38 7.96
C ALA A 143 8.79 6.75 7.34
N GLN A 144 9.12 8.04 7.30
CA GLN A 144 10.42 8.50 6.84
C GLN A 144 11.56 7.91 7.68
N ALA A 145 11.42 7.91 9.01
CA ALA A 145 12.41 7.29 9.90
C ALA A 145 12.61 5.80 9.59
N VAL A 146 11.53 5.03 9.38
CA VAL A 146 11.58 3.60 9.02
C VAL A 146 12.34 3.37 7.71
N PHE A 147 12.02 4.12 6.67
CA PHE A 147 12.62 3.93 5.34
C PHE A 147 13.94 4.69 5.15
N GLY A 148 14.51 5.31 6.20
CA GLY A 148 15.76 6.06 6.06
C GLY A 148 15.61 7.37 5.27
N GLY A 149 14.38 7.85 5.10
CA GLY A 149 14.11 9.19 4.62
C GLY A 149 14.63 10.20 5.64
N THR A 150 15.69 10.90 5.28
CA THR A 150 15.99 12.19 5.89
C THR A 150 14.78 13.08 5.61
N GLY A 151 14.22 13.74 6.64
CA GLY A 151 13.12 14.71 6.53
C GLY A 151 13.01 15.40 5.16
N GLY A 152 11.80 15.49 4.59
CA GLY A 152 11.55 16.25 3.35
C GLY A 152 12.25 17.63 3.31
N PRO A 153 12.27 18.30 2.14
CA PRO A 153 13.36 19.08 1.52
C PRO A 153 14.26 19.95 2.43
N ALA A 154 14.89 19.36 3.44
CA ALA A 154 15.86 19.99 4.34
C ALA A 154 17.06 19.08 4.60
N GLY A 155 17.43 18.30 3.59
CA GLY A 155 18.51 17.29 3.66
C GLY A 155 19.37 17.22 2.40
N SER A 156 19.39 18.26 1.56
CA SER A 156 20.41 18.39 0.51
C SER A 156 21.54 19.27 1.04
N PRO A 157 22.75 18.74 1.28
CA PRO A 157 23.94 19.57 1.18
C PRO A 157 24.15 19.86 -0.32
N LEU A 158 23.92 21.11 -0.70
CA LEU A 158 24.70 21.73 -1.77
C LEU A 158 26.00 22.23 -1.15
#